data_AF-A0A959WG91-F1
#
_entry.id   AF-A0A959WG91-F1
#
_cell.length_a   1.000
_cell.length_b   1.000
_cell.length_c   1.000
_cell.angle_alpha   90.00
_cell.angle_beta   90.00
_cell.angle_gamma   90.00
#
_symmetry.space_group_name_H-M   'P 1'
#
loop_
_entity.id
_entity.type
_entity.pdbx_description
1 polymer ?
#
loop_
_entity_poly.entity_id
_entity_poly.type
_entity_poly.pdbx_seq_one_letter_code
_entity_poly.pdbx_strand_id
1 'polypeptide(L)'
;MKRLLGILALFIFAATPAVAIAHQGNSNYRSEITSIRPEALAAGLDVSIVNFDDHVRLVNDTGKDVVIFGYDGEPLARILADGTVEENLNSPAYYLNQDRFADVDIPARADEKSSPDWKQTGDNGTYEWHDHRSHYMGEGTPPQVKDESEETRVFDYSIPITVGGEPARVNGTLTWVGNDSNVPVIPFIILGLAVVAAFAFWISRRRRDGEAGEDAEGEKEAW
;
A
#
# COMPACT_ATOMS: atom_id res chain seq x y z
N MET A 1 -2.93 -24.69 -54.82
CA MET A 1 -1.90 -23.83 -54.21
C MET A 1 -2.60 -22.80 -53.31
N LYS A 2 -2.44 -23.00 -52.00
CA LYS A 2 -2.62 -22.12 -50.83
C LYS A 2 -3.48 -20.84 -51.02
N ARG A 3 -4.75 -20.91 -50.59
CA ARG A 3 -5.51 -19.72 -50.16
C ARG A 3 -5.80 -19.89 -48.66
N LEU A 4 -5.08 -19.14 -47.84
CA LEU A 4 -5.15 -19.15 -46.38
C LEU A 4 -6.54 -18.64 -45.92
N LEU A 5 -7.37 -19.53 -45.37
CA LEU A 5 -8.23 -19.21 -44.21
C LEU A 5 -7.29 -18.68 -43.11
N GLY A 6 -7.52 -17.57 -42.43
CA GLY A 6 -8.74 -17.18 -41.75
C GLY A 6 -8.42 -17.16 -40.25
N ILE A 7 -8.73 -16.04 -39.59
CA ILE A 7 -8.66 -15.80 -38.14
C ILE A 7 -7.28 -15.34 -37.63
N LEU A 8 -6.99 -14.05 -37.79
CA LEU A 8 -6.14 -13.34 -36.83
C LEU A 8 -7.02 -13.08 -35.59
N ALA A 9 -7.05 -14.03 -34.67
CA ALA A 9 -7.60 -13.79 -33.34
C ALA A 9 -6.63 -12.83 -32.64
N LEU A 10 -6.92 -11.53 -32.69
CA LEU A 10 -6.31 -10.56 -31.81
C LEU A 10 -6.90 -10.82 -30.41
N PHE A 11 -6.34 -11.81 -29.71
CA PHE A 11 -6.52 -11.90 -28.27
C PHE A 11 -5.88 -10.65 -27.68
N ILE A 12 -6.71 -9.63 -27.43
CA ILE A 12 -6.41 -8.64 -26.41
C ILE A 12 -6.44 -9.44 -25.11
N PHE A 13 -5.30 -10.03 -24.77
CA PHE A 13 -5.02 -10.35 -23.38
C PHE A 13 -5.03 -9.00 -22.67
N ALA A 14 -6.18 -8.63 -22.11
CA ALA A 14 -6.17 -7.82 -20.91
C ALA A 14 -5.48 -8.71 -19.88
N ALA A 15 -4.14 -8.70 -19.89
CA ALA A 15 -3.37 -9.04 -18.72
C ALA A 15 -3.76 -7.97 -17.71
N THR A 16 -4.88 -8.17 -17.01
CA THR A 16 -5.00 -7.63 -15.66
C THR A 16 -3.75 -8.17 -14.99
N PRO A 17 -2.78 -7.34 -14.58
CA PRO A 17 -1.79 -7.85 -13.66
C PRO A 17 -2.63 -8.43 -12.53
N ALA A 18 -2.52 -9.74 -12.31
CA ALA A 18 -2.87 -10.31 -11.03
C ALA A 18 -1.87 -9.66 -10.09
N VAL A 19 -2.20 -8.45 -9.63
CA VAL A 19 -1.47 -7.79 -8.57
C VAL A 19 -1.60 -8.80 -7.45
N ALA A 20 -0.48 -9.43 -7.11
CA ALA A 20 -0.43 -10.22 -5.90
C ALA A 20 -0.94 -9.28 -4.80
N ILE A 21 -2.10 -9.61 -4.22
CA ILE A 21 -2.58 -8.96 -3.02
C ILE A 21 -1.62 -9.42 -1.92
N ALA A 22 -0.43 -8.83 -1.87
CA ALA A 22 0.21 -8.59 -0.58
C ALA A 22 -0.81 -7.74 0.17
N HIS A 23 -1.20 -8.10 1.40
CA HIS A 23 -2.19 -7.37 2.18
C HIS A 23 -1.83 -5.87 2.17
N GLN A 24 -2.52 -5.07 1.34
CA GLN A 24 -2.22 -3.66 1.14
C GLN A 24 -3.07 -2.85 2.12
N GLY A 25 -2.52 -1.72 2.59
CA GLY A 25 -3.27 -0.71 3.33
C GLY A 25 -4.56 -0.32 2.63
N ASN A 26 -5.51 0.17 3.42
CA ASN A 26 -6.84 0.50 2.94
C ASN A 26 -6.90 1.96 2.47
N SER A 27 -7.14 2.17 1.17
CA SER A 27 -7.19 3.50 0.57
C SER A 27 -8.27 4.41 1.12
N ASN A 28 -9.31 3.86 1.76
CA ASN A 28 -10.40 4.63 2.38
C ASN A 28 -9.98 5.26 3.71
N TYR A 29 -8.82 4.86 4.24
CA TYR A 29 -8.25 5.42 5.45
C TYR A 29 -6.98 6.19 5.17
N ARG A 30 -6.69 7.16 6.01
CA ARG A 30 -5.41 7.84 6.15
C ARG A 30 -5.04 7.86 7.61
N SER A 31 -3.93 7.20 7.93
CA SER A 31 -3.29 7.27 9.23
C SER A 31 -2.12 8.25 9.13
N GLU A 32 -1.98 9.15 10.10
CA GLU A 32 -0.94 10.17 10.09
C GLU A 32 -0.33 10.34 11.48
N ILE A 33 1.01 10.42 11.53
CA ILE A 33 1.72 10.80 12.74
C ILE A 33 1.57 12.30 12.94
N THR A 34 1.00 12.70 14.06
CA THR A 34 0.70 14.11 14.36
C THR A 34 1.75 14.74 15.26
N SER A 35 2.37 13.98 16.17
CA SER A 35 3.43 14.50 17.05
C SER A 35 4.20 13.39 17.77
N ILE A 36 5.42 13.73 18.21
CA ILE A 36 6.14 12.97 19.23
C ILE A 36 6.20 13.83 20.50
N ARG A 37 5.81 13.27 21.64
CA ARG A 37 5.75 13.98 22.92
C ARG A 37 6.55 13.26 24.02
N PRO A 38 7.31 13.99 24.85
CA PRO A 38 7.56 15.43 24.79
C PRO A 38 8.37 15.83 23.54
N GLU A 39 8.16 17.06 23.06
CA GLU A 39 8.75 17.55 21.80
C GLU A 39 10.29 17.54 21.81
N ALA A 40 10.88 17.74 22.99
CA ALA A 40 12.33 17.69 23.18
C ALA A 40 12.95 16.33 22.82
N LEU A 41 12.16 15.24 22.79
CA LEU A 41 12.61 13.91 22.40
C LEU A 41 12.33 13.58 20.94
N ALA A 42 11.74 14.49 20.16
CA ALA A 42 11.43 14.28 18.75
C ALA A 42 12.65 14.48 17.82
N ALA A 43 13.65 15.26 18.25
CA ALA A 43 14.80 15.59 17.43
C ALA A 43 15.61 14.33 17.06
N GLY A 44 15.73 14.04 15.77
CA GLY A 44 16.40 12.86 15.24
C GLY A 44 15.49 11.63 15.07
N LEU A 45 14.19 11.73 15.36
CA LEU A 45 13.22 10.72 14.98
C LEU A 45 12.46 11.16 13.74
N ASP A 46 12.35 10.26 12.76
CA ASP A 46 11.40 10.38 11.65
C ASP A 46 10.40 9.22 11.76
N VAL A 47 9.12 9.55 11.95
CA VAL A 47 8.06 8.55 12.09
C VAL A 47 6.95 8.88 11.11
N SER A 48 6.60 7.92 10.26
CA SER A 48 5.62 8.08 9.20
C SER A 48 4.73 6.84 9.07
N ILE A 49 3.60 7.01 8.39
CA ILE A 49 2.77 5.89 7.95
C ILE A 49 3.11 5.58 6.50
N VAL A 50 3.32 4.30 6.22
CA VAL A 50 3.54 3.76 4.88
C VAL A 50 2.23 3.17 4.37
N ASN A 51 1.94 3.41 3.09
CA ASN A 51 0.82 2.80 2.37
C ASN A 51 -0.55 3.02 3.06
N PHE A 52 -1.00 4.28 3.08
CA PHE A 52 -2.30 4.71 3.61
C PHE A 52 -2.48 4.60 5.13
N ASP A 53 -2.62 3.38 5.65
CA ASP A 53 -2.86 3.04 7.05
C ASP A 53 -2.12 1.77 7.48
N ASP A 54 -1.13 1.32 6.69
CA ASP A 54 -0.67 -0.06 6.74
C ASP A 54 0.43 -0.32 7.76
N HIS A 55 1.54 0.39 7.61
CA HIS A 55 2.71 0.22 8.46
C HIS A 55 3.14 1.54 9.08
N VAL A 56 3.62 1.47 10.32
CA VAL A 56 4.38 2.55 10.93
C VAL A 56 5.84 2.32 10.58
N ARG A 57 6.50 3.36 10.08
CA ARG A 57 7.95 3.37 9.84
C ARG A 57 8.60 4.37 10.79
N LEU A 58 9.61 3.91 11.53
CA LEU A 58 10.43 4.73 12.43
C LEU A 58 11.88 4.66 11.98
N VAL A 59 12.50 5.83 11.77
CA VAL A 59 13.94 6.01 11.55
C VAL A 59 14.53 6.71 12.76
N ASN A 60 15.64 6.17 13.28
CA ASN A 60 16.34 6.67 14.45
C ASN A 60 17.72 7.26 14.08
N ASP A 61 17.80 8.57 14.04
CA ASP A 61 19.02 9.37 13.91
C ASP A 61 19.37 10.14 15.20
N THR A 62 18.77 9.76 16.34
CA THR A 62 18.94 10.48 17.61
C THR A 62 20.31 10.27 18.26
N GLY A 63 21.04 9.22 17.85
CA GLY A 63 22.26 8.75 18.53
C GLY A 63 22.00 8.12 19.91
N LYS A 64 20.75 7.74 20.20
CA LYS A 64 20.32 7.07 21.43
C LYS A 64 19.51 5.82 21.09
N ASP A 65 19.43 4.88 22.03
CA ASP A 65 18.56 3.72 21.89
C ASP A 65 17.09 4.16 21.92
N VAL A 66 16.30 3.65 20.97
CA VAL A 66 14.86 3.83 20.91
C VAL A 66 14.19 2.48 21.11
N VAL A 67 13.31 2.38 22.11
CA VAL A 67 12.52 1.15 22.34
C VAL A 67 11.07 1.43 21.99
N ILE A 68 10.47 0.59 21.16
CA ILE A 68 9.05 0.60 20.82
C ILE A 68 8.34 -0.42 21.72
N PHE A 69 7.20 -0.04 22.30
CA PHE A 69 6.43 -0.91 23.19
C PHE A 69 5.19 -1.51 22.52
N GLY A 70 4.94 -2.76 22.85
CA GLY A 70 3.77 -3.53 22.47
C GLY A 70 2.50 -3.08 23.19
N TYR A 71 1.46 -3.92 23.13
CA TYR A 71 0.12 -3.57 23.57
C TYR A 71 -0.06 -3.65 25.09
N ASP A 72 0.72 -4.51 25.75
CA ASP A 72 0.70 -4.71 27.19
C ASP A 72 1.87 -4.00 27.91
N GLY A 73 2.61 -3.16 27.17
CA GLY A 73 3.73 -2.38 27.68
C GLY A 73 5.05 -3.14 27.73
N GLU A 74 5.14 -4.30 27.10
CA GLU A 74 6.37 -5.04 26.88
C GLU A 74 7.20 -4.42 25.73
N PRO A 75 8.53 -4.54 25.72
CA PRO A 75 9.33 -4.13 24.57
C PRO A 75 8.98 -4.97 23.34
N LEU A 76 8.57 -4.33 22.24
CA LEU A 76 8.31 -4.97 20.95
C LEU A 76 9.59 -5.04 20.11
N ALA A 77 10.23 -3.89 19.93
CA ALA A 77 11.42 -3.73 19.11
C ALA A 77 12.30 -2.63 19.68
N ARG A 78 13.57 -2.61 19.28
CA ARG A 78 14.48 -1.50 19.58
C ARG A 78 15.38 -1.17 18.40
N ILE A 79 15.71 0.10 18.28
CA ILE A 79 16.73 0.61 17.37
C ILE A 79 17.84 1.20 18.24
N LEU A 80 18.99 0.54 18.26
CA LEU A 80 20.15 0.96 19.07
C LEU A 80 20.78 2.22 18.48
N ALA A 81 21.56 2.93 19.31
CA ALA A 81 22.25 4.16 18.92
C ALA A 81 23.20 4.01 17.71
N ASP A 82 23.66 2.78 17.41
CA ASP A 82 24.53 2.48 16.27
C ASP A 82 23.77 2.10 14.98
N GLY A 83 22.43 2.09 15.02
CA GLY A 83 21.57 1.72 13.90
C GLY A 83 21.12 0.26 13.89
N THR A 84 21.60 -0.58 14.82
CA THR A 84 21.14 -1.97 14.95
C THR A 84 19.65 -2.03 15.28
N VAL A 85 18.88 -2.82 14.54
CA VAL A 85 17.44 -3.03 14.74
C VAL A 85 17.20 -4.44 15.25
N GLU A 86 16.50 -4.56 16.37
CA GLU A 86 16.18 -5.84 17.01
C GLU A 86 14.71 -5.95 17.38
N GLU A 87 14.14 -7.14 17.19
CA GLU A 87 12.78 -7.49 17.59
C GLU A 87 12.81 -8.42 18.81
N ASN A 88 11.85 -8.24 19.72
CA ASN A 88 11.69 -9.10 20.88
C ASN A 88 10.80 -10.30 20.54
N LEU A 89 11.42 -11.47 20.43
CA LEU A 89 10.77 -12.73 20.15
C LEU A 89 9.83 -13.26 21.26
N ASN A 90 9.92 -12.69 22.47
CA ASN A 90 9.03 -12.95 23.59
C ASN A 90 7.87 -11.94 23.69
N SER A 91 7.81 -10.91 22.85
CA SER A 91 6.67 -9.98 22.83
C SER A 91 5.46 -10.61 22.15
N PRO A 92 4.26 -10.62 22.76
CA PRO A 92 3.03 -10.98 22.07
C PRO A 92 2.77 -10.09 20.85
N ALA A 93 3.06 -8.78 20.95
CA ALA A 93 2.89 -7.84 19.85
C ALA A 93 3.73 -8.20 18.60
N TYR A 94 4.89 -8.85 18.76
CA TYR A 94 5.68 -9.33 17.61
C TYR A 94 4.86 -10.24 16.69
N TYR A 95 4.07 -11.15 17.29
CA TYR A 95 3.26 -12.12 16.55
C TYR A 95 1.95 -11.50 16.06
N LEU A 96 1.28 -10.72 16.92
CA LEU A 96 0.04 -10.02 16.58
C LEU A 96 0.22 -9.15 15.33
N ASN A 97 1.35 -8.47 15.20
CA ASN A 97 1.65 -7.56 14.09
C ASN A 97 1.97 -8.29 12.76
N GLN A 98 2.04 -9.62 12.74
CA GLN A 98 2.27 -10.37 11.49
C GLN A 98 0.99 -10.52 10.65
N ASP A 99 -0.17 -10.27 11.25
CA ASP A 99 -1.45 -10.27 10.57
C ASP A 99 -2.16 -8.94 10.83
N ARG A 100 -2.82 -8.40 9.80
CA ARG A 100 -3.51 -7.12 9.87
C ARG A 100 -4.64 -7.12 10.92
N PHE A 101 -5.28 -8.25 11.15
CA PHE A 101 -6.43 -8.38 12.06
C PHE A 101 -6.11 -9.22 13.30
N ALA A 102 -4.82 -9.45 13.59
CA ALA A 102 -4.36 -10.29 14.69
C ALA A 102 -4.84 -11.76 14.61
N ASP A 103 -5.15 -12.28 13.42
CA ASP A 103 -5.59 -13.68 13.26
C ASP A 103 -4.38 -14.63 13.25
N VAL A 104 -3.77 -14.79 14.43
CA VAL A 104 -2.55 -15.58 14.63
C VAL A 104 -2.59 -16.38 15.94
N ASP A 105 -1.95 -17.55 15.91
CA ASP A 105 -1.67 -18.30 17.13
C ASP A 105 -0.40 -17.75 17.81
N ILE A 106 -0.57 -17.17 19.01
CA ILE A 106 0.55 -16.68 19.81
C ILE A 106 1.23 -17.88 20.52
N PRO A 107 2.55 -18.11 20.33
CA PRO A 107 3.23 -19.21 20.98
C PRO A 107 3.34 -18.95 22.49
N ALA A 108 3.27 -20.00 23.30
CA ALA A 108 3.32 -19.89 24.77
C ALA A 108 4.59 -19.22 25.34
N ARG A 109 5.66 -19.10 24.54
CA ARG A 109 6.87 -18.38 24.93
C ARG A 109 6.71 -16.85 24.87
N ALA A 110 5.76 -16.37 24.08
CA ALA A 110 5.46 -14.96 23.95
C ALA A 110 4.59 -14.55 25.15
N ASP A 111 5.24 -13.94 26.12
CA ASP A 111 4.69 -13.54 27.41
C ASP A 111 5.20 -12.13 27.67
N GLU A 112 4.28 -11.20 27.86
CA GLU A 112 4.56 -9.78 28.08
C GLU A 112 5.42 -9.52 29.32
N LYS A 113 5.47 -10.48 30.27
CA LYS A 113 6.27 -10.41 31.49
C LYS A 113 7.65 -11.06 31.35
N SER A 114 7.89 -11.80 30.27
CA SER A 114 9.18 -12.45 30.03
C SER A 114 10.27 -11.41 29.70
N SER A 115 11.51 -11.74 30.04
CA SER A 115 12.65 -10.93 29.60
C SER A 115 12.73 -10.94 28.08
N PRO A 116 13.08 -9.82 27.42
CA PRO A 116 13.19 -9.78 25.97
C PRO A 116 14.19 -10.79 25.41
N ASP A 117 13.81 -11.46 24.32
CA ASP A 117 14.66 -12.33 23.50
C ASP A 117 14.94 -11.60 22.19
N TRP A 118 16.03 -10.83 22.18
CA TRP A 118 16.36 -9.95 21.05
C TRP A 118 16.90 -10.71 19.86
N LYS A 119 16.30 -10.48 18.71
CA LYS A 119 16.79 -10.94 17.41
C LYS A 119 17.06 -9.74 16.52
N GLN A 120 18.29 -9.61 16.04
CA GLN A 120 18.63 -8.60 15.05
C GLN A 120 17.93 -8.86 13.71
N THR A 121 17.30 -7.83 13.17
CA THR A 121 16.59 -7.85 11.89
C THR A 121 17.04 -6.78 10.91
N GLY A 122 17.83 -5.80 11.38
CA GLY A 122 18.43 -4.77 10.53
C GLY A 122 19.60 -4.06 11.19
N ASP A 123 20.22 -3.16 10.44
CA ASP A 123 21.41 -2.39 10.84
C ASP A 123 21.43 -0.97 10.24
N ASN A 124 20.30 -0.50 9.72
CA ASN A 124 20.17 0.79 9.02
C ASN A 124 19.36 1.84 9.81
N GLY A 125 19.10 1.59 11.09
CA GLY A 125 18.34 2.51 11.95
C GLY A 125 16.85 2.64 11.61
N THR A 126 16.30 1.77 10.76
CA THR A 126 14.90 1.83 10.32
C THR A 126 14.13 0.59 10.76
N TYR A 127 13.00 0.77 11.42
CA TYR A 127 12.06 -0.30 11.76
C TYR A 127 10.68 0.02 11.18
N GLU A 128 10.05 -0.97 10.55
CA GLU A 128 8.72 -0.87 9.95
C GLU A 128 7.87 -2.04 10.44
N TRP A 129 6.64 -1.77 10.91
CA TRP A 129 5.75 -2.79 11.44
C TRP A 129 4.28 -2.40 11.26
N HIS A 130 3.39 -3.40 11.18
CA HIS A 130 1.96 -3.18 11.26
C HIS A 130 1.55 -2.92 12.71
N ASP A 131 1.21 -1.67 13.06
CA ASP A 131 0.72 -1.34 14.40
C ASP A 131 -0.80 -1.29 14.42
N HIS A 132 -1.44 -2.22 15.12
CA HIS A 132 -2.89 -2.28 15.30
C HIS A 132 -3.52 -1.06 15.98
N ARG A 133 -2.73 -0.21 16.65
CA ARG A 133 -3.24 1.08 17.17
C ARG A 133 -3.43 2.11 16.06
N SER A 134 -2.73 1.96 14.93
CA SER A 134 -2.67 2.96 13.86
C SER A 134 -3.68 2.74 12.73
N HIS A 135 -4.46 1.66 12.76
CA HIS A 135 -5.47 1.36 11.74
C HIS A 135 -6.76 0.78 12.34
N TYR A 136 -7.83 0.77 11.55
CA TYR A 136 -9.10 0.20 11.98
C TYR A 136 -9.05 -1.33 11.92
N MET A 137 -9.29 -2.00 13.05
CA MET A 137 -9.33 -3.47 13.15
C MET A 137 -10.76 -4.05 13.06
N GLY A 138 -11.78 -3.20 13.01
CA GLY A 138 -13.16 -3.66 12.93
C GLY A 138 -13.53 -4.13 11.53
N GLU A 139 -14.61 -4.90 11.45
CA GLU A 139 -15.23 -5.24 10.19
C GLU A 139 -16.09 -4.08 9.67
N GLY A 140 -16.10 -3.87 8.35
CA GLY A 140 -16.94 -2.88 7.68
C GLY A 140 -16.56 -1.43 7.96
N THR A 141 -17.51 -0.53 7.73
CA THR A 141 -17.33 0.92 7.87
C THR A 141 -17.36 1.32 9.36
N PRO A 142 -16.40 2.13 9.86
CA PRO A 142 -16.37 2.52 11.27
C PRO A 142 -17.64 3.25 11.68
N PRO A 143 -18.14 3.05 12.91
CA PRO A 143 -19.40 3.64 13.35
C PRO A 143 -19.41 5.17 13.35
N GLN A 144 -18.25 5.82 13.35
CA GLN A 144 -18.07 7.27 13.22
C GLN A 144 -18.47 7.77 11.83
N VAL A 145 -18.22 6.97 10.79
CA VAL A 145 -18.49 7.32 9.39
C VAL A 145 -19.99 7.14 9.13
N LYS A 146 -20.70 8.26 8.96
CA LYS A 146 -22.15 8.27 8.66
C LYS A 146 -22.45 8.51 7.19
N ASP A 147 -21.53 9.18 6.50
CA ASP A 147 -21.53 9.40 5.07
C ASP A 147 -20.15 8.97 4.56
N GLU A 148 -20.10 7.92 3.73
CA GLU A 148 -18.85 7.38 3.21
C GLU A 148 -18.19 8.30 2.17
N SER A 149 -18.88 9.33 1.69
CA SER A 149 -18.32 10.33 0.77
C SER A 149 -17.60 11.47 1.48
N GLU A 150 -17.82 11.64 2.79
CA GLU A 150 -17.26 12.73 3.58
C GLU A 150 -16.07 12.27 4.41
N GLU A 151 -15.08 13.15 4.56
CA GLU A 151 -13.96 12.91 5.46
C GLU A 151 -14.47 12.80 6.91
N THR A 152 -14.05 11.76 7.62
CA THR A 152 -14.46 11.53 9.01
C THR A 152 -13.29 11.06 9.84
N ARG A 153 -12.96 11.80 10.90
CA ARG A 153 -11.99 11.33 11.90
C ARG A 153 -12.52 10.09 12.63
N VAL A 154 -11.75 9.00 12.63
CA VAL A 154 -12.14 7.73 13.24
C VAL A 154 -11.71 7.70 14.71
N PHE A 155 -10.41 7.87 14.98
CA PHE A 155 -9.85 7.96 16.33
C PHE A 155 -8.45 8.57 16.33
N ASP A 156 -8.02 9.03 17.50
CA ASP A 156 -6.62 9.35 17.78
C ASP A 156 -5.97 8.12 18.45
N TYR A 157 -4.68 7.91 18.19
CA TYR A 157 -3.93 6.79 18.75
C TYR A 157 -2.55 7.24 19.24
N SER A 158 -1.91 6.35 20.01
CA SER A 158 -0.54 6.57 20.42
C SER A 158 0.24 5.29 20.67
N ILE A 159 1.50 5.33 20.26
CA ILE A 159 2.49 4.27 20.38
C ILE A 159 3.52 4.73 21.42
N PRO A 160 3.61 4.06 22.59
CA PRO A 160 4.62 4.36 23.59
C PRO A 160 6.00 3.95 23.09
N ILE A 161 6.97 4.82 23.31
CA ILE A 161 8.39 4.57 23.03
C ILE A 161 9.24 5.06 24.21
N THR A 162 10.51 4.68 24.25
CA THR A 162 11.52 5.44 24.99
C THR A 162 12.61 5.93 24.05
N VAL A 163 13.23 7.07 24.38
CA VAL A 163 14.37 7.63 23.66
C VAL A 163 15.50 7.85 24.66
N GLY A 164 16.56 7.05 24.57
CA GLY A 164 17.62 7.00 25.59
C GLY A 164 17.10 6.65 26.98
N GLY A 165 16.05 5.84 27.06
CA GLY A 165 15.38 5.47 28.31
C GLY A 165 14.35 6.48 28.84
N GLU A 166 14.24 7.67 28.26
CA GLU A 166 13.19 8.62 28.64
C GLU A 166 11.86 8.30 27.95
N PRO A 167 10.72 8.26 28.68
CA PRO A 167 9.42 7.96 28.08
C PRO A 167 8.98 9.02 27.06
N ALA A 168 8.54 8.55 25.90
CA ALA A 168 7.90 9.37 24.89
C ALA A 168 6.72 8.63 24.25
N ARG A 169 5.96 9.36 23.45
CA ARG A 169 4.77 8.85 22.75
C ARG A 169 4.76 9.39 21.35
N VAL A 170 4.69 8.50 20.37
CA VAL A 170 4.28 8.85 19.01
C VAL A 170 2.76 8.93 19.02
N ASN A 171 2.19 10.05 18.60
CA ASN A 171 0.74 10.24 18.51
C ASN A 171 0.37 10.35 17.04
N GLY A 172 -0.82 9.84 16.71
CA GLY A 172 -1.37 9.95 15.37
C GLY A 172 -2.88 9.96 15.37
N THR A 173 -3.45 10.12 14.19
CA THR A 173 -4.88 10.14 13.95
C THR A 173 -5.20 9.28 12.74
N LEU A 174 -6.23 8.45 12.86
CA LEU A 174 -6.82 7.72 11.75
C LEU A 174 -8.07 8.46 11.26
N THR A 175 -8.12 8.70 9.96
CA THR A 175 -9.19 9.42 9.27
C THR A 175 -9.72 8.56 8.13
N TRP A 176 -11.04 8.48 7.99
CA TRP A 176 -11.70 8.03 6.78
C TRP A 176 -11.65 9.17 5.76
N VAL A 177 -11.08 8.95 4.58
CA VAL A 177 -10.81 10.05 3.63
C VAL A 177 -12.00 10.43 2.74
N GLY A 178 -13.08 9.65 2.77
CA GLY A 178 -14.20 9.80 1.85
C GLY A 178 -13.93 9.12 0.50
N ASN A 179 -14.93 8.44 -0.05
CA ASN A 179 -14.86 7.88 -1.40
C ASN A 179 -15.12 8.97 -2.44
N ASP A 180 -14.06 9.65 -2.87
CA ASP A 180 -14.13 10.57 -4.01
C ASP A 180 -14.30 9.76 -5.30
N SER A 181 -15.52 9.32 -5.58
CA SER A 181 -15.88 8.46 -6.71
C SER A 181 -15.82 9.15 -8.08
N ASN A 182 -15.15 10.30 -8.17
CA ASN A 182 -15.02 11.12 -9.37
C ASN A 182 -13.76 10.80 -10.18
N VAL A 183 -13.48 9.52 -10.48
CA VAL A 183 -12.61 9.23 -11.64
C VAL A 183 -13.45 9.53 -12.89
N PRO A 184 -13.15 10.59 -13.67
CA PRO A 184 -13.93 10.86 -14.86
C PRO A 184 -13.70 9.70 -15.83
N VAL A 185 -14.71 8.87 -16.03
CA VAL A 185 -14.69 7.73 -16.96
C VAL A 185 -14.80 8.21 -18.42
N ILE A 186 -15.34 9.42 -18.61
CA ILE A 186 -15.61 10.04 -19.92
C ILE A 186 -14.37 10.13 -20.84
N PRO A 187 -13.18 10.60 -20.40
CA PRO A 187 -11.98 10.65 -21.23
C PRO A 187 -11.54 9.28 -21.75
N PHE A 188 -11.68 8.22 -20.94
CA PHE A 188 -11.33 6.86 -21.33
C PHE A 188 -12.32 6.28 -22.36
N ILE A 189 -13.61 6.60 -22.23
CA ILE A 189 -14.63 6.23 -23.23
C ILE A 189 -14.36 6.94 -24.57
N ILE A 190 -14.05 8.25 -24.54
CA ILE A 190 -13.75 9.03 -25.75
C ILE A 190 -12.52 8.44 -26.46
N LEU A 191 -11.46 8.11 -25.72
CA LEU A 191 -10.26 7.50 -26.28
C LEU A 191 -10.56 6.14 -26.92
N GLY A 192 -11.37 5.30 -26.27
CA GLY A 192 -11.80 4.02 -26.82
C GLY A 192 -12.56 4.16 -28.14
N LEU A 193 -13.51 5.10 -28.21
CA LEU A 193 -14.28 5.38 -29.43
C LEU A 193 -13.39 5.92 -30.56
N ALA A 194 -12.42 6.80 -30.24
CA ALA A 194 -11.50 7.35 -31.23
C ALA A 194 -10.61 6.26 -31.85
N VAL A 195 -10.13 5.31 -31.07
CA VAL A 195 -9.34 4.16 -31.56
C VAL A 195 -10.17 3.28 -32.49
N VAL A 196 -11.42 2.97 -32.11
CA VAL A 196 -12.35 2.18 -32.96
C VAL A 196 -12.62 2.89 -34.28
N ALA A 197 -12.87 4.21 -34.25
CA ALA A 197 -13.12 5.01 -35.44
C ALA A 197 -11.89 5.06 -36.37
N ALA A 198 -10.68 5.27 -35.81
CA ALA A 198 -9.44 5.25 -36.58
C ALA A 198 -9.19 3.88 -37.24
N PHE A 199 -9.49 2.79 -36.52
CA PHE A 199 -9.34 1.43 -37.05
C PHE A 199 -10.35 1.15 -38.17
N ALA A 200 -11.61 1.54 -37.99
CA ALA A 200 -12.65 1.42 -39.03
C ALA A 200 -12.29 2.24 -40.28
N PHE A 201 -11.76 3.45 -40.09
CA PHE A 201 -11.28 4.30 -41.18
C PHE A 201 -10.11 3.65 -41.93
N TRP A 202 -9.13 3.10 -41.22
CA TRP A 202 -7.99 2.40 -41.83
C TRP A 202 -8.42 1.18 -42.65
N ILE A 203 -9.35 0.36 -42.13
CA ILE A 203 -9.92 -0.78 -42.86
C ILE A 203 -10.66 -0.30 -44.13
N SER A 204 -11.46 0.75 -44.01
CA SER A 204 -12.21 1.33 -45.14
C SER A 204 -11.28 1.83 -46.24
N ARG A 205 -10.20 2.53 -45.87
CA ARG A 205 -9.19 3.02 -46.79
C ARG A 205 -8.47 1.86 -47.51
N ARG A 206 -8.05 0.83 -46.78
CA ARG A 206 -7.36 -0.32 -47.35
C ARG A 206 -8.22 -1.11 -48.34
N ARG A 207 -9.55 -1.13 -48.16
CA ARG A 207 -10.47 -1.75 -49.13
C ARG A 207 -10.57 -0.93 -50.42
N ARG A 208 -10.68 0.39 -50.31
CA ARG A 208 -10.74 1.29 -51.48
C ARG A 208 -9.45 1.32 -52.30
N ASP A 209 -8.29 1.28 -51.64
CA ASP A 209 -6.98 1.25 -52.30
C ASP A 209 -6.74 -0.11 -53.02
N GLY A 210 -7.45 -1.18 -52.60
CA GLY A 210 -7.42 -2.48 -53.27
C GLY A 210 -8.27 -2.54 -54.55
N GLU A 211 -9.43 -1.86 -54.55
CA GLU A 211 -10.29 -1.75 -55.74
C GLU A 211 -9.63 -0.88 -56.83
N ALA A 212 -8.94 0.21 -56.47
CA ALA A 212 -8.23 1.06 -57.43
C ALA A 212 -6.96 0.41 -58.03
N GLY A 213 -6.44 -0.66 -57.41
CA GLY A 213 -5.27 -1.40 -57.90
C GLY A 213 -5.60 -2.42 -58.98
N GLU A 214 -6.79 -3.04 -58.93
CA GLU A 214 -7.26 -3.98 -59.97
C GLU A 214 -7.58 -3.25 -61.28
N ASP A 215 -8.03 -2.00 -61.22
CA ASP A 215 -8.33 -1.19 -62.39
C ASP A 215 -7.06 -0.76 -63.17
N ALA A 216 -5.92 -0.63 -62.48
CA ALA A 216 -4.65 -0.19 -63.06
C ALA A 216 -3.80 -1.33 -63.67
N GLU A 217 -4.00 -2.58 -63.25
CA GLU A 217 -3.36 -3.77 -63.87
C GLU A 217 -4.10 -4.25 -65.13
N GLY A 218 -5.39 -3.92 -65.29
CA GLY A 218 -6.18 -4.29 -66.47
C GLY A 218 -5.81 -3.57 -67.77
N GLU A 219 -5.06 -2.46 -67.70
CA GLU A 219 -4.77 -1.61 -68.86
C GLU A 219 -3.37 -1.87 -69.51
N LYS A 220 -2.57 -2.81 -68.99
CA LYS A 220 -1.19 -3.05 -69.48
C LYS A 220 -0.96 -4.33 -70.29
N GLU A 221 -1.97 -5.15 -70.52
CA GLU A 221 -1.85 -6.40 -71.28
C GLU A 221 -2.80 -6.37 -72.49
N ALA A 222 -2.48 -5.54 -73.49
CA ALA A 222 -3.08 -5.62 -74.81
C ALA A 222 -2.03 -5.30 -75.88
N TRP A 223 -1.20 -6.30 -76.19
CA TRP A 223 -0.45 -6.42 -77.45
C TRP A 223 -0.45 -7.87 -77.90
#